data_AF-A0AAU7DKR8-F1
#
_entry.id   AF-A0AAU7DKR8-F1
#
_cell.length_a   1.000
_cell.length_b   1.000
_cell.length_c   1.000
_cell.angle_alpha   90.00
_cell.angle_beta   90.00
_cell.angle_gamma   90.00
#
_symmetry.space_group_name_H-M   'P 1'
#
loop_
_entity.id
_entity.type
_entity.pdbx_description
1 polymer ?
#
loop_
_entity_poly.entity_id
_entity_poly.type
_entity_poly.pdbx_seq_one_letter_code
_entity_poly.pdbx_strand_id
1 'polypeptide(L)'
;MSSSGAAAGFGLLSAASWGGSDFAGGWGARRSSSLLITASGQIVSLVALLLVCLVLRFTIPAASYLIYSAIGGFEGAIALAVFYRALSIGAMGLTAALTGLMTALIPVLFEFFHAGWPSSLTLVGLAAGLAAIWLISHTPSTPDAPTSRRALLLGASAGVGFGVQLILFKMAAAGGVLWSLTSGRIAGVAAILLVVAFAPPQRPWRGFWIAGIISGSLDTVGNLLYMLTSQLGRLDVAAVICSLYPAGTILLAGIILRERPTKRQMAGMGLALAAVALLSA
;
A
#
# COMPACT_ATOMS: atom_id res chain seq x y z
N MET A 1 -12.92 22.85 6.73
CA MET A 1 -11.60 22.18 6.82
C MET A 1 -10.74 22.75 5.72
N SER A 2 -9.50 23.16 6.00
CA SER A 2 -8.56 23.52 4.93
C SER A 2 -8.35 22.33 3.99
N SER A 3 -8.05 22.58 2.72
CA SER A 3 -7.72 21.53 1.75
C SER A 3 -6.62 20.59 2.27
N SER A 4 -5.65 21.13 3.02
CA SER A 4 -4.57 20.39 3.68
C SER A 4 -5.08 19.41 4.74
N GLY A 5 -6.02 19.81 5.60
CA GLY A 5 -6.57 18.94 6.64
C GLY A 5 -7.39 17.78 6.08
N ALA A 6 -8.14 18.02 5.00
CA ALA A 6 -8.87 16.95 4.30
C ALA A 6 -7.91 15.95 3.61
N ALA A 7 -6.84 16.45 2.98
CA ALA A 7 -5.82 15.61 2.36
C ALA A 7 -5.14 14.69 3.40
N ALA A 8 -4.78 15.23 4.56
CA ALA A 8 -4.20 14.45 5.65
C ALA A 8 -5.18 13.41 6.21
N GLY A 9 -6.45 13.77 6.38
CA GLY A 9 -7.50 12.85 6.82
C GLY A 9 -7.66 11.65 5.89
N PHE A 10 -7.78 11.89 4.58
CA PHE A 10 -7.83 10.80 3.60
C PHE A 10 -6.54 9.98 3.57
N GLY A 11 -5.37 10.63 3.71
CA GLY A 11 -4.10 9.92 3.75
C GLY A 11 -3.96 8.98 4.96
N LEU A 12 -4.41 9.41 6.14
CA LEU A 12 -4.42 8.58 7.35
C LEU A 12 -5.41 7.42 7.24
N LEU A 13 -6.60 7.66 6.68
CA LEU A 13 -7.58 6.59 6.42
C LEU A 13 -7.06 5.59 5.38
N SER A 14 -6.31 6.07 4.38
CA SER A 14 -5.62 5.22 3.41
C SER A 14 -4.59 4.34 4.11
N ALA A 15 -3.70 4.95 4.92
CA ALA A 15 -2.70 4.23 5.71
C ALA A 15 -3.33 3.17 6.61
N ALA A 16 -4.44 3.49 7.29
CA ALA A 16 -5.16 2.54 8.13
C ALA A 16 -5.76 1.38 7.32
N SER A 17 -6.34 1.68 6.15
CA SER A 17 -6.94 0.68 5.25
C SER A 17 -5.87 -0.25 4.68
N TRP A 18 -4.75 0.28 4.18
CA TRP A 18 -3.61 -0.51 3.74
C TRP A 18 -3.01 -1.33 4.88
N GLY A 19 -2.87 -0.77 6.08
CA GLY A 19 -2.36 -1.52 7.23
C GLY A 19 -3.24 -2.71 7.62
N GLY A 20 -4.57 -2.53 7.54
CA GLY A 20 -5.53 -3.62 7.71
C GLY A 20 -5.49 -4.65 6.58
N SER A 21 -5.31 -4.19 5.34
CA SER A 21 -5.12 -5.04 4.18
C SER A 21 -3.89 -5.93 4.33
N ASP A 22 -2.76 -5.34 4.67
CA ASP A 22 -1.48 -6.02 4.86
C ASP A 22 -1.56 -7.06 5.98
N PHE A 23 -2.22 -6.70 7.07
CA PHE A 23 -2.46 -7.61 8.18
C PHE A 23 -3.26 -8.84 7.74
N ALA A 24 -4.43 -8.63 7.13
CA ALA A 24 -5.29 -9.72 6.66
C ALA A 24 -4.59 -10.58 5.58
N GLY A 25 -3.97 -9.93 4.59
CA GLY A 25 -3.30 -10.57 3.47
C GLY A 25 -2.08 -11.38 3.92
N GLY A 26 -1.22 -10.81 4.76
CA GLY A 26 -0.05 -11.50 5.31
C GLY A 26 -0.42 -12.66 6.24
N TRP A 27 -1.46 -12.50 7.07
CA TRP A 27 -1.99 -13.59 7.89
C TRP A 27 -2.52 -14.75 7.03
N GLY A 28 -3.27 -14.44 5.97
CA GLY A 28 -3.73 -15.43 4.99
C GLY A 28 -2.57 -16.10 4.24
N ALA A 29 -1.56 -15.33 3.84
CA ALA A 29 -0.40 -15.81 3.08
C ALA A 29 0.54 -16.72 3.89
N ARG A 30 0.50 -16.66 5.23
CA ARG A 30 1.20 -17.65 6.08
C ARG A 30 0.55 -19.02 6.00
N ARG A 31 -0.76 -19.08 5.78
CA ARG A 31 -1.58 -20.31 5.85
C ARG A 31 -1.97 -20.86 4.48
N SER A 32 -1.90 -20.06 3.43
CA SER A 32 -2.18 -20.46 2.05
C SER A 32 -1.16 -19.88 1.06
N SER A 33 -1.37 -20.05 -0.24
CA SER A 33 -0.53 -19.45 -1.26
C SER A 33 -0.74 -17.94 -1.31
N SER A 34 0.34 -17.15 -1.26
CA SER A 34 0.27 -15.68 -1.40
C SER A 34 -0.41 -15.26 -2.69
N LEU A 35 -0.15 -15.96 -3.80
CA LEU A 35 -0.79 -15.70 -5.10
C LEU A 35 -2.31 -15.86 -5.05
N LEU A 36 -2.82 -16.88 -4.36
CA LEU A 36 -4.27 -17.11 -4.25
C LEU A 36 -4.96 -16.08 -3.34
N ILE A 37 -4.26 -15.64 -2.28
CA ILE A 37 -4.74 -14.54 -1.43
C ILE A 37 -4.85 -13.24 -2.24
N THR A 38 -3.81 -12.91 -3.02
CA THR A 38 -3.84 -11.75 -3.91
C THR A 38 -4.92 -11.88 -4.98
N ALA A 39 -5.05 -13.04 -5.63
CA ALA A 39 -6.05 -13.27 -6.67
C ALA A 39 -7.48 -13.08 -6.17
N SER A 40 -7.82 -13.71 -5.04
CA SER A 40 -9.17 -13.62 -4.46
C SER A 40 -9.54 -12.18 -4.08
N GLY A 41 -8.61 -11.43 -3.49
CA GLY A 41 -8.82 -10.00 -3.20
C GLY A 41 -9.00 -9.15 -4.45
N GLN A 42 -8.11 -9.29 -5.44
CA GLN A 42 -8.15 -8.51 -6.68
C GLN A 42 -9.43 -8.78 -7.48
N ILE A 43 -9.86 -10.05 -7.59
CA ILE A 43 -11.07 -10.42 -8.34
C ILE A 43 -12.33 -9.85 -7.67
N VAL A 44 -12.47 -9.98 -6.35
CA VAL A 44 -13.65 -9.47 -5.65
C VAL A 44 -13.72 -7.95 -5.72
N SER A 45 -12.59 -7.27 -5.54
CA SER A 45 -12.53 -5.81 -5.67
C SER A 45 -12.78 -5.34 -7.09
N LEU A 46 -12.33 -6.08 -8.11
CA LEU A 46 -12.65 -5.80 -9.51
C LEU A 46 -14.16 -5.88 -9.75
N VAL A 47 -14.81 -6.96 -9.31
CA VAL A 47 -16.25 -7.14 -9.47
C VAL A 47 -17.01 -6.00 -8.79
N ALA A 48 -16.65 -5.65 -7.55
CA ALA A 48 -17.27 -4.56 -6.83
C ALA A 48 -17.10 -3.21 -7.56
N LEU A 49 -15.89 -2.88 -8.02
CA LEU A 49 -15.61 -1.63 -8.72
C LEU A 49 -16.31 -1.55 -10.08
N LEU A 50 -16.33 -2.64 -10.85
CA LEU A 50 -17.08 -2.72 -12.11
C LEU A 50 -18.57 -2.48 -11.87
N LEU A 51 -19.17 -3.15 -10.88
CA LEU A 51 -20.58 -2.97 -10.54
C LEU A 51 -20.88 -1.51 -10.17
N VAL A 52 -20.03 -0.88 -9.36
CA VAL A 52 -20.19 0.54 -8.99
C VAL A 52 -20.10 1.44 -10.24
N CYS A 53 -19.12 1.22 -11.12
CA CYS A 53 -18.95 2.02 -12.34
C CYS A 53 -20.14 1.89 -13.30
N LEU A 54 -20.66 0.67 -13.46
CA LEU A 54 -21.78 0.38 -14.37
C LEU A 54 -23.12 0.89 -13.82
N VAL A 55 -23.38 0.69 -12.52
CA VAL A 55 -24.64 1.11 -11.87
C VAL A 55 -24.74 2.63 -11.81
N LEU A 56 -23.64 3.31 -11.43
CA LEU A 56 -23.61 4.77 -11.34
C LEU A 56 -23.34 5.45 -12.69
N ARG A 57 -23.11 4.67 -13.75
CA ARG A 57 -22.91 5.13 -15.14
C ARG A 57 -21.86 6.23 -15.26
N PHE A 58 -20.72 6.07 -14.58
CA PHE A 58 -19.62 7.03 -14.69
C PHE A 58 -19.09 7.08 -16.12
N THR A 59 -18.80 8.29 -16.61
CA THR A 59 -18.20 8.50 -17.94
C THR A 59 -16.81 7.87 -17.99
N ILE A 60 -16.53 7.14 -19.06
CA ILE A 60 -15.21 6.54 -19.27
C ILE A 60 -14.19 7.65 -19.54
N PRO A 61 -13.08 7.73 -18.78
CA PRO A 61 -12.02 8.70 -18.99
C PRO A 61 -11.29 8.53 -20.33
N ALA A 62 -10.49 9.54 -20.70
CA ALA A 62 -9.57 9.41 -21.83
C ALA A 62 -8.59 8.23 -21.65
N ALA A 63 -8.24 7.58 -22.76
CA ALA A 63 -7.43 6.36 -22.75
C ALA A 63 -6.06 6.54 -22.06
N SER A 64 -5.46 7.73 -22.11
CA SER A 64 -4.19 8.03 -21.44
C SER A 64 -4.25 7.78 -19.93
N TYR A 65 -5.31 8.21 -19.25
CA TYR A 65 -5.51 7.98 -17.81
C TYR A 65 -5.74 6.48 -17.50
N LEU A 66 -6.46 5.79 -18.37
CA LEU A 66 -6.68 4.35 -18.24
C LEU A 66 -5.39 3.55 -18.42
N ILE A 67 -4.48 3.99 -19.30
CA ILE A 67 -3.17 3.35 -19.50
C ILE A 67 -2.29 3.50 -18.25
N TYR A 68 -2.20 4.69 -17.67
CA TYR A 68 -1.43 4.88 -16.43
C TYR A 68 -1.94 3.96 -15.31
N SER A 69 -3.26 3.92 -15.10
CA SER A 69 -3.84 3.05 -14.09
C SER A 69 -3.70 1.56 -14.41
N ALA A 70 -3.79 1.16 -15.68
CA ALA A 70 -3.58 -0.22 -16.10
C ALA A 70 -2.15 -0.68 -15.83
N ILE A 71 -1.14 0.12 -16.19
CA ILE A 71 0.27 -0.19 -15.90
C ILE A 71 0.49 -0.27 -14.39
N GLY A 72 0.02 0.73 -13.63
CA GLY A 72 0.16 0.77 -12.17
C GLY A 72 -0.57 -0.37 -11.47
N GLY A 73 -1.73 -0.77 -11.98
CA GLY A 73 -2.49 -1.91 -11.47
C GLY A 73 -1.84 -3.26 -11.78
N PHE A 74 -1.27 -3.40 -12.99
CA PHE A 74 -0.54 -4.60 -13.40
C PHE A 74 0.70 -4.81 -12.53
N GLU A 75 1.58 -3.82 -12.44
CA GLU A 75 2.79 -3.91 -11.62
C GLU A 75 2.45 -4.00 -10.13
N GLY A 76 1.45 -3.23 -9.67
CA GLY A 76 1.03 -3.19 -8.27
C GLY A 76 0.47 -4.53 -7.79
N ALA A 77 -0.23 -5.26 -8.65
CA ALA A 77 -0.69 -6.60 -8.32
C ALA A 77 0.48 -7.59 -8.18
N ILE A 78 1.49 -7.50 -9.04
CA ILE A 78 2.72 -8.31 -8.93
C ILE A 78 3.47 -7.95 -7.64
N ALA A 79 3.63 -6.65 -7.36
CA ALA A 79 4.22 -6.15 -6.12
C ALA A 79 3.47 -6.67 -4.89
N LEU A 80 2.14 -6.68 -4.91
CA LEU A 80 1.30 -7.19 -3.83
C LEU A 80 1.50 -8.70 -3.59
N ALA A 81 1.60 -9.50 -4.66
CA ALA A 81 1.89 -10.93 -4.53
C ALA A 81 3.29 -11.19 -3.95
N VAL A 82 4.29 -10.41 -4.39
CA VAL A 82 5.67 -10.45 -3.86
C VAL A 82 5.70 -10.01 -2.39
N PHE A 83 4.94 -8.97 -2.05
CA PHE A 83 4.82 -8.44 -0.70
C PHE A 83 4.19 -9.45 0.26
N TYR A 84 3.05 -10.06 -0.10
CA TYR A 84 2.46 -11.12 0.72
C TYR A 84 3.38 -12.34 0.86
N ARG A 85 4.16 -12.65 -0.18
CA ARG A 85 5.20 -13.67 -0.06
C ARG A 85 6.26 -13.25 0.97
N ALA A 86 6.72 -12.02 0.93
CA ALA A 86 7.68 -11.47 1.90
C ALA A 86 7.14 -11.56 3.34
N LEU A 87 5.89 -11.13 3.57
CA LEU A 87 5.22 -11.21 4.88
C LEU A 87 5.04 -12.65 5.38
N SER A 88 4.89 -13.61 4.48
CA SER A 88 4.75 -15.02 4.83
C SER A 88 6.05 -15.69 5.31
N ILE A 89 7.21 -15.16 4.92
CA ILE A 89 8.55 -15.75 5.21
C ILE A 89 9.46 -14.86 6.06
N GLY A 90 9.01 -13.68 6.46
CA GLY A 90 9.76 -12.73 7.30
C GLY A 90 8.96 -12.28 8.52
N ALA A 91 9.57 -11.49 9.41
CA ALA A 91 8.81 -10.80 10.45
C ALA A 91 7.87 -9.78 9.80
N MET A 92 6.58 -9.86 10.15
CA MET A 92 5.52 -9.12 9.48
C MET A 92 5.73 -7.61 9.60
N GLY A 93 6.02 -7.12 10.81
CA GLY A 93 6.25 -5.70 11.06
C GLY A 93 7.49 -5.15 10.34
N LEU A 94 8.63 -5.85 10.41
CA LEU A 94 9.88 -5.42 9.75
C LEU A 94 9.73 -5.36 8.23
N THR A 95 9.12 -6.41 7.65
CA THR A 95 8.94 -6.52 6.20
C THR A 95 7.96 -5.48 5.68
N ALA A 96 6.83 -5.27 6.40
CA ALA A 96 5.87 -4.21 6.08
C ALA A 96 6.51 -2.82 6.17
N ALA A 97 7.28 -2.55 7.22
CA ALA A 97 7.93 -1.26 7.42
C ALA A 97 8.98 -0.94 6.34
N LEU A 98 9.84 -1.90 5.99
CA LEU A 98 10.79 -1.73 4.89
C LEU A 98 10.09 -1.47 3.55
N THR A 99 9.00 -2.21 3.28
CA THR A 99 8.17 -2.00 2.09
C THR A 99 7.63 -0.58 2.07
N GLY A 100 7.01 -0.12 3.17
CA GLY A 100 6.46 1.22 3.29
C GLY A 100 7.52 2.32 3.12
N LEU A 101 8.76 2.08 3.57
CA LEU A 101 9.85 3.03 3.39
C LEU A 101 10.19 3.20 1.91
N MET A 102 10.28 2.10 1.17
CA MET A 102 10.56 2.13 -0.27
C MET A 102 9.37 2.72 -1.04
N THR A 103 8.14 2.37 -0.66
CA THR A 103 6.90 2.95 -1.22
C THR A 103 6.86 4.46 -1.09
N ALA A 104 7.31 5.01 0.04
CA ALA A 104 7.35 6.46 0.28
C ALA A 104 8.51 7.14 -0.49
N LEU A 105 9.68 6.49 -0.54
CA LEU A 105 10.88 7.09 -1.09
C LEU A 105 10.76 7.36 -2.60
N ILE A 106 10.13 6.46 -3.35
CA ILE A 106 10.04 6.55 -4.81
C ILE A 106 9.23 7.78 -5.27
N PRO A 107 8.01 8.05 -4.78
CA PRO A 107 7.27 9.27 -5.11
C PRO A 107 7.94 10.55 -4.62
N VAL A 108 8.62 10.52 -3.47
CA VAL A 108 9.37 11.69 -2.96
C VAL A 108 10.50 12.07 -3.93
N LEU A 109 11.29 11.08 -4.35
CA LEU A 109 12.35 11.30 -5.34
C LEU A 109 11.77 11.80 -6.66
N PHE A 110 10.70 11.15 -7.14
CA PHE A 110 10.03 11.56 -8.37
C PHE A 110 9.56 13.02 -8.32
N GLU A 111 8.92 13.44 -7.22
CA GLU A 111 8.39 14.81 -7.08
C GLU A 111 9.48 15.88 -7.00
N PHE A 112 10.63 15.59 -6.42
CA PHE A 112 11.75 16.55 -6.40
C PHE A 112 12.19 16.93 -7.81
N PHE A 113 12.09 16.02 -8.78
CA PHE A 113 12.41 16.30 -10.18
C PHE A 113 11.24 16.89 -10.98
N HIS A 114 9.98 16.70 -10.54
CA HIS A 114 8.78 17.08 -11.33
C HIS A 114 8.06 18.33 -10.83
N ALA A 115 7.82 18.48 -9.52
CA ALA A 115 7.23 19.70 -8.94
C ALA A 115 8.23 20.59 -8.21
N GLY A 116 9.52 20.25 -8.28
CA GLY A 116 10.60 21.01 -7.66
C GLY A 116 10.62 20.92 -6.12
N TRP A 117 11.48 21.74 -5.53
CA TRP A 117 11.76 21.71 -4.10
C TRP A 117 10.52 22.11 -3.28
N PRO A 118 10.11 21.28 -2.31
CA PRO A 118 9.00 21.64 -1.43
C PRO A 118 9.42 22.73 -0.44
N SER A 119 8.45 23.30 0.28
CA SER A 119 8.73 24.26 1.35
C SER A 119 9.61 23.64 2.44
N SER A 120 10.36 24.45 3.19
CA SER A 120 11.21 23.97 4.29
C SER A 120 10.42 23.17 5.33
N LEU A 121 9.18 23.58 5.62
CA LEU A 121 8.30 22.89 6.55
C LEU A 121 7.89 21.51 6.02
N THR A 122 7.52 21.45 4.74
CA THR A 122 7.19 20.19 4.06
C THR A 122 8.40 19.26 4.01
N LEU A 123 9.61 19.79 3.76
CA LEU A 123 10.83 19.00 3.75
C LEU A 123 11.12 18.37 5.12
N VAL A 124 10.95 19.13 6.20
CA VAL A 124 11.07 18.62 7.58
C VAL A 124 10.00 17.57 7.87
N GLY A 125 8.75 17.79 7.43
CA GLY A 125 7.67 16.81 7.56
C GLY A 125 7.94 15.51 6.80
N LEU A 126 8.42 15.58 5.55
CA LEU A 126 8.81 14.42 4.75
C LEU A 126 9.98 13.66 5.41
N ALA A 127 11.01 14.38 5.85
CA ALA A 127 12.15 13.79 6.55
C ALA A 127 11.73 13.10 7.85
N ALA A 128 10.86 13.73 8.65
CA ALA A 128 10.30 13.15 9.86
C ALA A 128 9.45 11.90 9.57
N GLY A 129 8.63 11.92 8.50
CA GLY A 129 7.83 10.77 8.07
C GLY A 129 8.69 9.59 7.62
N LEU A 130 9.70 9.83 6.80
CA LEU A 130 10.66 8.80 6.39
C LEU A 130 11.45 8.26 7.58
N ALA A 131 11.87 9.13 8.51
CA ALA A 131 12.54 8.73 9.74
C ALA A 131 11.62 7.89 10.65
N ALA A 132 10.33 8.21 10.70
CA ALA A 132 9.34 7.42 11.42
C ALA A 132 9.22 6.00 10.83
N ILE A 133 9.05 5.88 9.52
CA ILE A 133 8.98 4.58 8.84
C ILE A 133 10.29 3.80 9.02
N TRP A 134 11.44 4.48 8.94
CA TRP A 134 12.75 3.88 9.20
C TRP A 134 12.90 3.37 10.63
N LEU A 135 12.44 4.14 11.62
CA LEU A 135 12.50 3.76 13.04
C LEU A 135 11.59 2.57 13.35
N ILE A 136 10.41 2.51 12.72
CA ILE A 136 9.52 1.35 12.76
C ILE A 136 10.23 0.13 12.13
N SER A 137 10.97 0.35 11.03
CA SER A 137 11.73 -0.68 10.33
C SER A 137 12.93 -1.19 11.13
N HIS A 138 13.65 -0.38 11.91
CA HIS A 138 14.88 -0.81 12.60
C HIS A 138 14.65 -1.47 13.98
N THR A 139 13.68 -2.37 14.04
CA THR A 139 13.38 -3.17 15.24
C THR A 139 14.06 -4.55 15.12
N PRO A 140 14.87 -4.96 16.12
CA PRO A 140 15.51 -6.27 16.10
C PRO A 140 14.49 -7.39 15.88
N SER A 141 14.80 -8.33 15.00
CA SER A 141 14.03 -9.58 14.91
C SER A 141 14.07 -10.25 16.29
N THR A 142 12.93 -10.73 16.77
CA THR A 142 12.93 -11.57 17.98
C THR A 142 13.77 -12.82 17.73
N PRO A 143 14.49 -13.35 18.74
CA PRO A 143 15.33 -14.55 18.58
C PRO A 143 14.58 -15.75 17.99
N ASP A 144 13.27 -15.83 18.23
CA ASP A 144 12.41 -16.94 17.82
C ASP A 144 11.97 -16.90 16.33
N ALA A 145 12.19 -15.79 15.62
CA ALA A 145 11.76 -15.64 14.22
C ALA A 145 12.72 -14.75 13.40
N PRO A 146 13.91 -15.25 13.02
CA PRO A 146 14.87 -14.48 12.24
C PRO A 146 14.28 -14.10 10.87
N THR A 147 14.30 -12.82 10.53
CA THR A 147 13.87 -12.36 9.21
C THR A 147 14.93 -12.70 8.18
N SER A 148 14.57 -13.54 7.21
CA SER A 148 15.50 -13.90 6.14
C SER A 148 15.86 -12.69 5.27
N ARG A 149 17.11 -12.61 4.79
CA ARG A 149 17.55 -11.61 3.80
C ARG A 149 16.63 -11.59 2.57
N ARG A 150 16.12 -12.76 2.17
CA ARG A 150 15.17 -12.91 1.07
C ARG A 150 13.84 -12.18 1.35
N ALA A 151 13.30 -12.26 2.55
CA ALA A 151 12.08 -11.53 2.92
C ALA A 151 12.27 -10.01 2.77
N LEU A 152 13.42 -9.50 3.23
CA LEU A 152 13.75 -8.08 3.12
C LEU A 152 13.90 -7.64 1.68
N LEU A 153 14.60 -8.42 0.84
CA LEU A 153 14.75 -8.11 -0.58
C LEU A 153 13.40 -8.12 -1.33
N LEU A 154 12.53 -9.10 -1.03
CA LEU A 154 11.19 -9.16 -1.62
C LEU A 154 10.35 -7.95 -1.16
N GLY A 155 10.36 -7.63 0.14
CA GLY A 155 9.65 -6.45 0.67
C GLY A 155 10.14 -5.14 0.05
N ALA A 156 11.47 -4.95 -0.03
CA ALA A 156 12.04 -3.77 -0.67
C ALA A 156 11.64 -3.68 -2.16
N SER A 157 11.71 -4.79 -2.90
CA SER A 157 11.30 -4.82 -4.31
C SER A 157 9.81 -4.53 -4.52
N ALA A 158 8.96 -5.04 -3.62
CA ALA A 158 7.53 -4.74 -3.65
C ALA A 158 7.26 -3.27 -3.32
N GLY A 159 7.98 -2.69 -2.36
CA GLY A 159 7.84 -1.28 -2.01
C GLY A 159 8.25 -0.35 -3.14
N VAL A 160 9.26 -0.72 -3.93
CA VAL A 160 9.57 0.01 -5.18
C VAL A 160 8.40 -0.05 -6.15
N GLY A 161 7.83 -1.25 -6.37
CA GLY A 161 6.66 -1.42 -7.24
C GLY A 161 5.43 -0.63 -6.77
N PHE A 162 5.13 -0.63 -5.47
CA PHE A 162 4.06 0.20 -4.90
C PHE A 162 4.36 1.70 -5.06
N GLY A 163 5.60 2.13 -4.87
CA GLY A 163 5.99 3.51 -5.10
C GLY A 163 5.76 3.98 -6.54
N VAL A 164 6.09 3.15 -7.54
CA VAL A 164 5.77 3.44 -8.95
C VAL A 164 4.25 3.44 -9.17
N GLN A 165 3.53 2.49 -8.58
CA GLN A 165 2.06 2.44 -8.65
C GLN A 165 1.44 3.74 -8.12
N LEU A 166 1.93 4.31 -7.02
CA LEU A 166 1.45 5.58 -6.46
C LEU A 166 1.60 6.72 -7.47
N ILE A 167 2.77 6.84 -8.13
CA ILE A 167 3.02 7.84 -9.17
C ILE A 167 2.00 7.68 -10.32
N LEU A 168 1.84 6.45 -10.82
CA LEU A 168 0.91 6.16 -11.92
C LEU A 168 -0.55 6.40 -11.54
N PHE A 169 -0.92 6.09 -10.30
CA PHE A 169 -2.28 6.33 -9.79
C PHE A 169 -2.57 7.82 -9.63
N LYS A 170 -1.58 8.63 -9.20
CA LYS A 170 -1.70 10.09 -9.21
C LYS A 170 -1.92 10.64 -10.62
N MET A 171 -1.18 10.14 -11.62
CA MET A 171 -1.36 10.54 -13.02
C MET A 171 -2.74 10.13 -13.56
N ALA A 172 -3.19 8.92 -13.23
CA ALA A 172 -4.49 8.41 -13.65
C ALA A 172 -5.67 9.14 -12.98
N ALA A 173 -5.53 9.52 -11.71
CA ALA A 173 -6.60 10.11 -10.91
C ALA A 173 -7.21 11.37 -11.57
N ALA A 174 -6.44 12.13 -12.35
CA ALA A 174 -6.94 13.29 -13.09
C ALA A 174 -8.06 12.96 -14.10
N GLY A 175 -8.11 11.71 -14.60
CA GLY A 175 -9.18 11.24 -15.49
C GLY A 175 -10.46 10.80 -14.78
N GLY A 176 -10.43 10.64 -13.45
CA GLY A 176 -11.54 10.12 -12.65
C GLY A 176 -11.14 8.90 -11.84
N VAL A 177 -11.45 8.93 -10.55
CA VAL A 177 -10.90 7.99 -9.56
C VAL A 177 -11.43 6.57 -9.75
N LEU A 178 -12.76 6.38 -9.89
CA LEU A 178 -13.36 5.04 -9.91
C LEU A 178 -13.02 4.25 -11.17
N TRP A 179 -13.07 4.87 -12.35
CA TRP A 179 -12.65 4.20 -13.59
C TRP A 179 -11.15 3.94 -13.64
N SER A 180 -10.32 4.81 -13.06
CA SER A 180 -8.88 4.56 -12.92
C SER A 180 -8.60 3.35 -12.05
N LEU A 181 -9.23 3.25 -10.87
CA LEU A 181 -9.11 2.05 -10.03
C LEU A 181 -9.63 0.80 -10.74
N THR A 182 -10.76 0.89 -11.43
CA THR A 182 -11.35 -0.24 -12.16
C THR A 182 -10.40 -0.74 -13.26
N SER A 183 -9.85 0.15 -14.07
CA SER A 183 -8.85 -0.17 -15.10
C SER A 183 -7.60 -0.81 -14.50
N GLY A 184 -7.08 -0.24 -13.41
CA GLY A 184 -5.96 -0.83 -12.67
C GLY A 184 -6.28 -2.22 -12.12
N ARG A 185 -7.49 -2.46 -11.61
CA ARG A 185 -7.91 -3.79 -11.14
C ARG A 185 -8.07 -4.79 -12.27
N ILE A 186 -8.58 -4.39 -13.44
CA ILE A 186 -8.65 -5.26 -14.62
C ILE A 186 -7.24 -5.75 -14.97
N ALA A 187 -6.29 -4.82 -15.09
CA ALA A 187 -4.91 -5.12 -15.42
C ALA A 187 -4.21 -5.92 -14.30
N GLY A 188 -4.49 -5.63 -13.04
CA GLY A 188 -3.95 -6.36 -11.89
C GLY A 188 -4.46 -7.80 -11.79
N VAL A 189 -5.75 -8.03 -12.04
CA VAL A 189 -6.30 -9.39 -12.15
C VAL A 189 -5.64 -10.14 -13.32
N ALA A 190 -5.49 -9.49 -14.48
CA ALA A 190 -4.80 -10.09 -15.61
C ALA A 190 -3.34 -10.46 -15.27
N ALA A 191 -2.61 -9.58 -14.58
CA ALA A 191 -1.24 -9.85 -14.12
C ALA A 191 -1.17 -11.09 -13.23
N ILE A 192 -2.06 -11.21 -12.25
CA ILE A 192 -2.09 -12.35 -11.33
C ILE A 192 -2.48 -13.64 -12.05
N LEU A 193 -3.46 -13.59 -12.97
CA LEU A 193 -3.83 -14.76 -13.77
C LEU A 193 -2.68 -15.23 -14.66
N LEU A 194 -1.93 -14.31 -15.27
CA LEU A 194 -0.72 -14.65 -16.03
C LEU A 194 0.34 -15.30 -15.13
N VAL A 195 0.60 -14.74 -13.95
CA VAL A 195 1.54 -15.34 -12.99
C VAL A 195 1.07 -16.74 -12.57
N VAL A 196 -0.23 -16.94 -12.32
CA VAL A 196 -0.77 -18.27 -11.98
C VAL A 196 -0.63 -19.25 -13.15
N ALA A 197 -0.81 -18.81 -14.40
CA ALA A 197 -0.68 -19.64 -15.59
C ALA A 197 0.76 -20.13 -15.82
N PHE A 198 1.76 -19.26 -15.58
CA PHE A 198 3.18 -19.59 -15.81
C PHE A 198 3.92 -20.09 -14.56
N ALA A 199 3.44 -19.76 -13.37
CA ALA A 199 4.04 -20.11 -12.08
C ALA A 199 2.93 -20.53 -11.09
N PRO A 200 2.30 -21.70 -11.29
CA PRO A 200 1.16 -22.12 -10.50
C PRO A 200 1.48 -22.27 -9.02
N PRO A 201 0.51 -22.00 -8.13
CA PRO A 201 0.73 -22.04 -6.69
C PRO A 201 1.03 -23.47 -6.22
N GLN A 202 2.16 -23.65 -5.54
CA GLN A 202 2.55 -24.97 -5.01
C GLN A 202 1.77 -25.41 -3.77
N ARG A 203 1.08 -24.50 -3.08
CA ARG A 203 0.27 -24.82 -1.90
C ARG A 203 -1.21 -24.88 -2.28
N PRO A 204 -1.94 -25.91 -1.84
CA PRO A 204 -3.37 -26.04 -2.13
C PRO A 204 -4.17 -24.92 -1.47
N TRP A 205 -5.30 -24.58 -2.09
CA TRP A 205 -6.22 -23.56 -1.60
C TRP A 205 -6.99 -24.08 -0.38
N ARG A 206 -6.56 -23.70 0.83
CA ARG A 206 -7.14 -24.15 2.11
C ARG A 206 -8.10 -23.13 2.73
N GLY A 207 -9.12 -22.68 2.00
CA GLY A 207 -10.24 -21.93 2.60
C GLY A 207 -9.95 -20.52 3.14
N PHE A 208 -8.74 -19.97 3.02
CA PHE A 208 -8.40 -18.60 3.48
C PHE A 208 -8.84 -17.49 2.51
N TRP A 209 -9.88 -17.73 1.70
CA TRP A 209 -10.41 -16.76 0.74
C TRP A 209 -10.93 -15.49 1.43
N ILE A 210 -11.52 -15.63 2.63
CA ILE A 210 -12.02 -14.49 3.41
C ILE A 210 -10.90 -13.48 3.71
N ALA A 211 -9.70 -13.96 4.04
CA ALA A 211 -8.55 -13.09 4.29
C ALA A 211 -8.16 -12.31 3.03
N GLY A 212 -8.17 -12.97 1.87
CA GLY A 212 -7.96 -12.32 0.57
C GLY A 212 -9.03 -11.30 0.23
N ILE A 213 -10.32 -11.60 0.49
CA ILE A 213 -11.43 -10.66 0.25
C ILE A 213 -11.32 -9.43 1.14
N ILE A 214 -11.11 -9.62 2.44
CA ILE A 214 -10.94 -8.50 3.39
C ILE A 214 -9.75 -7.64 2.95
N SER A 215 -8.64 -8.30 2.63
CA SER A 215 -7.41 -7.64 2.22
C SER A 215 -7.60 -6.84 0.92
N GLY A 216 -8.13 -7.46 -0.14
CA GLY A 216 -8.39 -6.76 -1.41
C GLY A 216 -9.41 -5.62 -1.30
N SER A 217 -10.41 -5.76 -0.43
CA SER A 217 -11.41 -4.72 -0.18
C SER A 217 -10.77 -3.51 0.51
N LEU A 218 -10.02 -3.75 1.59
CA LEU A 218 -9.29 -2.71 2.31
C LEU A 218 -8.21 -2.07 1.44
N ASP A 219 -7.50 -2.85 0.62
CA ASP A 219 -6.53 -2.34 -0.35
C ASP A 219 -7.20 -1.39 -1.36
N THR A 220 -8.40 -1.73 -1.84
CA THR A 220 -9.13 -0.89 -2.80
C THR A 220 -9.65 0.38 -2.17
N VAL A 221 -10.15 0.31 -0.93
CA VAL A 221 -10.52 1.50 -0.16
C VAL A 221 -9.30 2.38 0.10
N GLY A 222 -8.16 1.79 0.44
CA GLY A 222 -6.89 2.52 0.61
C GLY A 222 -6.47 3.23 -0.68
N ASN A 223 -6.48 2.55 -1.83
CA ASN A 223 -6.14 3.15 -3.11
C ASN A 223 -7.11 4.26 -3.53
N LEU A 224 -8.41 4.13 -3.22
CA LEU A 224 -9.42 5.18 -3.40
C LEU A 224 -9.07 6.42 -2.59
N LEU A 225 -8.83 6.24 -1.28
CA LEU A 225 -8.48 7.32 -0.37
C LEU A 225 -7.14 7.96 -0.75
N TYR A 226 -6.16 7.16 -1.18
CA TYR A 226 -4.90 7.61 -1.73
C TYR A 226 -5.10 8.54 -2.93
N MET A 227 -5.88 8.11 -3.93
CA MET A 227 -6.14 8.94 -5.11
C MET A 227 -6.79 10.27 -4.72
N LEU A 228 -7.75 10.27 -3.78
CA LEU A 228 -8.38 11.48 -3.25
C LEU A 228 -7.39 12.42 -2.55
N THR A 229 -6.55 11.91 -1.63
CA THR A 229 -5.52 12.75 -0.99
C THR A 229 -4.51 13.26 -2.00
N SER A 230 -4.12 12.43 -2.97
CA SER A 230 -3.18 12.80 -4.01
C SER A 230 -3.72 13.93 -4.88
N GLN A 231 -5.03 14.04 -5.09
CA GLN A 231 -5.62 15.15 -5.85
C GLN A 231 -5.62 16.48 -5.07
N LEU A 232 -5.70 16.41 -3.74
CA LEU A 232 -5.80 17.59 -2.87
C LEU A 232 -4.44 18.23 -2.55
N GLY A 233 -3.34 17.52 -2.82
CA GLY A 233 -2.00 17.99 -2.46
C GLY A 233 -0.88 17.46 -3.36
N ARG A 234 0.36 17.70 -2.91
CA ARG A 234 1.57 17.19 -3.56
C ARG A 234 1.66 15.67 -3.42
N LEU A 235 2.23 15.00 -4.43
CA LEU A 235 2.33 13.54 -4.46
C LEU A 235 3.27 13.02 -3.35
N ASP A 236 4.37 13.72 -3.07
CA ASP A 236 5.33 13.38 -2.02
C ASP A 236 4.68 13.34 -0.63
N VAL A 237 3.88 14.35 -0.29
CA VAL A 237 3.13 14.43 0.96
C VAL A 237 2.10 13.30 1.07
N ALA A 238 1.28 13.12 0.04
CA ALA A 238 0.27 12.07 0.01
C ALA A 238 0.90 10.68 0.16
N ALA A 239 2.00 10.43 -0.56
CA ALA A 239 2.72 9.17 -0.52
C ALA A 239 3.31 8.88 0.87
N VAL A 240 3.96 9.86 1.52
CA VAL A 240 4.52 9.68 2.86
C VAL A 240 3.43 9.39 3.89
N ILE A 241 2.34 10.17 3.90
CA ILE A 241 1.24 9.96 4.86
C ILE A 241 0.61 8.57 4.67
N CYS A 242 0.31 8.18 3.42
CA CYS A 242 -0.32 6.87 3.16
C CYS A 242 0.64 5.71 3.44
N SER A 243 1.95 5.90 3.26
CA SER A 243 2.99 4.90 3.53
C SER A 243 3.24 4.65 5.02
N LEU A 244 2.52 5.32 5.91
CA LEU A 244 2.48 5.02 7.35
C LEU A 244 1.66 3.76 7.69
N TYR A 245 1.13 3.06 6.68
CA TYR A 245 0.39 1.81 6.84
C TYR A 245 1.07 0.72 7.70
N PRO A 246 2.42 0.59 7.80
CA PRO A 246 3.05 -0.38 8.68
C PRO A 246 2.67 -0.20 10.15
N ALA A 247 2.37 1.04 10.57
CA ALA A 247 1.87 1.30 11.92
C ALA A 247 0.54 0.58 12.17
N GLY A 248 -0.40 0.64 11.21
CA GLY A 248 -1.67 -0.07 11.28
C GLY A 248 -1.48 -1.59 11.33
N THR A 249 -0.59 -2.12 10.50
CA THR A 249 -0.26 -3.56 10.46
C THR A 249 0.29 -4.04 11.81
N ILE A 250 1.21 -3.28 12.41
CA ILE A 250 1.82 -3.62 13.71
C ILE A 250 0.81 -3.54 14.84
N LEU A 251 -0.06 -2.52 14.86
CA LEU A 251 -1.09 -2.39 15.89
C LEU A 251 -2.09 -3.55 15.83
N LEU A 252 -2.55 -3.92 14.63
CA LEU A 252 -3.44 -5.07 14.45
C LEU A 252 -2.77 -6.39 14.83
N ALA A 253 -1.49 -6.57 14.47
CA ALA A 253 -0.70 -7.72 14.90
C ALA A 253 -0.58 -7.77 16.44
N GLY A 254 -0.33 -6.64 17.10
CA GLY A 254 -0.26 -6.60 18.55
C GLY A 254 -1.58 -6.88 19.25
N ILE A 255 -2.71 -6.48 18.68
CA ILE A 255 -4.04 -6.73 19.25
C ILE A 255 -4.47 -8.19 19.03
N ILE A 256 -4.35 -8.68 17.79
CA ILE A 256 -4.92 -9.97 17.37
C ILE A 256 -3.96 -11.13 17.65
N LEU A 257 -2.67 -10.94 17.35
CA LEU A 257 -1.63 -11.97 17.52
C LEU A 257 -0.92 -11.85 18.88
N ARG A 258 -1.22 -10.81 19.67
CA ARG A 258 -0.57 -10.50 20.95
C ARG A 258 0.94 -10.26 20.85
N GLU A 259 1.40 -9.87 19.66
CA GLU A 259 2.79 -9.46 19.40
C GLU A 259 3.01 -8.01 19.87
N ARG A 260 3.51 -7.83 21.10
CA ARG A 260 3.62 -6.49 21.68
C ARG A 260 4.55 -5.60 20.84
N PRO A 261 4.11 -4.39 20.45
CA PRO A 261 4.96 -3.44 19.74
C PRO A 261 6.13 -3.03 20.63
N THR A 262 7.30 -2.88 20.03
CA THR A 262 8.50 -2.45 20.77
C THR A 262 8.43 -0.95 21.09
N LYS A 263 9.19 -0.52 22.11
CA LYS A 263 9.30 0.91 22.46
C LYS A 263 9.76 1.77 21.27
N ARG A 264 10.61 1.22 20.38
CA ARG A 264 11.06 1.90 19.15
C ARG A 264 9.93 2.05 18.14
N GLN A 265 9.12 1.02 17.92
CA GLN A 265 7.95 1.11 17.04
C GLN A 265 6.94 2.14 17.56
N MET A 266 6.71 2.18 18.87
CA MET A 266 5.86 3.21 19.49
C MET A 266 6.43 4.62 19.30
N ALA A 267 7.73 4.81 19.48
CA ALA A 267 8.39 6.10 19.22
C ALA A 267 8.27 6.50 17.74
N GLY A 268 8.43 5.54 16.82
CA GLY A 268 8.21 5.76 15.38
C GLY A 268 6.78 6.14 15.05
N MET A 269 5.78 5.50 15.67
CA MET A 269 4.37 5.90 15.54
C MET A 269 4.12 7.33 16.06
N GLY A 270 4.74 7.70 17.18
CA GLY A 270 4.67 9.08 17.69
C GLY A 270 5.29 10.10 16.72
N LEU A 271 6.46 9.77 16.16
CA LEU A 271 7.12 10.61 15.15
C LEU A 271 6.30 10.71 13.86
N ALA A 272 5.61 9.64 13.46
CA ALA A 272 4.72 9.64 12.31
C ALA A 272 3.54 10.62 12.51
N LEU A 273 2.93 10.65 13.70
CA LEU A 273 1.87 11.61 14.01
C LEU A 273 2.39 13.06 13.98
N ALA A 274 3.58 13.31 14.51
CA ALA A 274 4.22 14.62 14.42
C ALA A 274 4.51 15.02 12.96
N ALA A 275 5.00 14.09 12.14
CA ALA A 275 5.24 14.32 10.72
C ALA A 275 3.94 14.67 9.98
N VAL A 276 2.84 13.96 10.24
CA VAL A 276 1.53 14.26 9.65
C VAL A 276 1.04 15.64 10.09
N ALA A 277 1.21 16.02 11.35
CA ALA A 277 0.85 17.35 11.84
C ALA A 277 1.64 18.45 11.10
N LEU A 278 2.94 18.26 10.90
CA LEU A 278 3.79 19.19 10.12
C LEU A 278 3.38 19.27 8.64
N LEU A 279 3.00 18.15 8.04
CA LEU A 279 2.55 18.08 6.64
C LEU A 279 1.13 18.64 6.43
N SER A 280 0.36 18.81 7.51
CA SER A 280 -1.02 19.33 7.49
C SER A 280 -1.12 20.81 7.87
N ALA A 281 -0.03 21.40 8.38
CA ALA A 281 0.08 22.79 8.79
C ALA A 281 0.25 23.72 7.58
#